data_AF-A0A9P0IQJ4-F1
#
_entry.id   AF-A0A9P0IQJ4-F1
#
_cell.length_a   1.000
_cell.length_b   1.000
_cell.length_c   1.000
_cell.angle_alpha   90.00
_cell.angle_beta   90.00
_cell.angle_gamma   90.00
#
_symmetry.space_group_name_H-M   'P 1'
#
loop_
_entity.id
_entity.type
_entity.pdbx_description
1 polymer ?
#
loop_
_entity_poly.entity_id
_entity_poly.type
_entity_poly.pdbx_seq_one_letter_code
_entity_poly.pdbx_strand_id
1 'polypeptide(L)'
;MNGSALVRSNLVAKGHGGAIGLQSLAFKNALQSRRNTTAAAPPPELKASYGNLSDSDRIFTNLYGRHDWQLKGALKRGDWYKTKEILIKGTDYIINEVKTSGLRGRGGAGFPTGMKWSFMNKPSDGRPKYLVVNADEGEPGTCKDREIMRHDPHKLIEGCLVAGRAMGACAAYIYIRGEFYNEASNLQQAICEAYQAGLIGKNACNSGYDFDVFVHRGAGAYICGEETALIESLEGKQGKPRLKPPFPADVGVFGCPTTVSNVETVAVAPTICRRGGAWF
;
A
#
# COMPACT_ATOMS: atom_id res chain seq x y z
N MET A 1 -10.77 40.96 39.48
CA MET A 1 -10.33 42.36 39.34
C MET A 1 -8.87 42.36 38.88
N ASN A 2 -8.64 43.09 37.78
CA ASN A 2 -7.39 43.56 37.14
C ASN A 2 -6.16 43.69 38.06
N GLY A 3 -4.90 43.66 37.61
CA GLY A 3 -4.26 43.75 36.28
C GLY A 3 -2.75 43.46 36.49
N SER A 4 -2.03 42.85 35.55
CA SER A 4 -1.38 43.45 34.36
C SER A 4 -0.19 44.40 34.62
N ALA A 5 0.85 44.11 33.83
CA ALA A 5 1.96 44.94 33.32
C ALA A 5 3.32 44.88 34.07
N LEU A 6 4.41 44.42 33.45
CA LEU A 6 5.18 44.98 32.30
C LEU A 6 5.78 46.37 32.62
N VAL A 7 7.03 46.76 32.32
CA VAL A 7 8.17 46.15 31.62
C VAL A 7 9.31 47.21 31.54
N ARG A 8 10.58 46.75 31.46
CA ARG A 8 11.78 47.34 30.79
C ARG A 8 12.16 48.81 31.12
N SER A 9 13.34 49.36 30.83
CA SER A 9 14.53 49.03 30.02
C SER A 9 15.60 50.04 30.41
N ASN A 10 16.88 49.66 30.38
CA ASN A 10 18.00 50.61 30.39
C ASN A 10 18.43 50.94 28.96
N LEU A 11 18.63 52.23 28.69
CA LEU A 11 19.20 52.80 27.47
C LEU A 11 20.10 53.97 27.88
N VAL A 12 21.39 53.91 27.52
CA VAL A 12 22.38 54.99 27.55
C VAL A 12 23.28 54.70 26.34
N ALA A 13 23.44 55.48 25.26
CA ALA A 13 23.56 56.92 24.95
C ALA A 13 25.00 57.31 24.56
N LYS A 14 25.07 58.34 23.69
CA LYS A 14 26.20 59.20 23.24
C LYS A 14 26.83 58.82 21.88
N GLY A 15 27.10 59.74 20.95
CA GLY A 15 27.04 61.22 20.87
C GLY A 15 26.94 61.65 19.38
N HIS A 16 26.23 62.72 18.99
CA HIS A 16 26.51 64.18 19.03
C HIS A 16 27.56 64.72 18.03
N GLY A 17 27.06 65.57 17.10
CA GLY A 17 27.74 66.66 16.37
C GLY A 17 28.39 66.24 15.04
N GLY A 18 28.12 66.85 13.88
CA GLY A 18 27.39 68.06 13.50
C GLY A 18 28.05 68.66 12.26
N ALA A 19 27.23 69.15 11.30
CA ALA A 19 27.58 70.11 10.23
C ALA A 19 28.43 69.52 9.06
N ILE A 20 28.25 69.72 7.75
CA ILE A 20 27.45 70.63 6.92
C ILE A 20 27.18 69.90 5.59
N GLY A 21 25.99 70.12 5.01
CA GLY A 21 25.58 69.52 3.75
C GLY A 21 26.31 70.08 2.53
N LEU A 22 26.74 69.18 1.64
CA LEU A 22 26.85 69.39 0.20
C LEU A 22 27.23 68.07 -0.49
N GLN A 23 26.41 67.02 -0.34
CA GLN A 23 26.55 65.77 -1.13
C GLN A 23 25.27 64.89 -1.12
N SER A 24 24.09 65.49 -0.94
CA SER A 24 22.81 64.77 -0.74
C SER A 24 22.16 64.21 -2.02
N LEU A 25 22.80 64.24 -3.20
CA LEU A 25 22.17 63.75 -4.44
C LEU A 25 22.82 62.52 -5.09
N ALA A 26 23.99 62.06 -4.65
CA ALA A 26 24.69 60.94 -5.30
C ALA A 26 24.57 59.58 -4.57
N PHE A 27 24.09 59.56 -3.31
CA PHE A 27 24.07 58.33 -2.50
C PHE A 27 22.69 57.66 -2.34
N LYS A 28 21.62 58.23 -2.91
CA LYS A 28 20.28 57.62 -2.88
C LYS A 28 20.02 56.61 -4.01
N ASN A 29 20.89 56.55 -5.03
CA ASN A 29 20.73 55.62 -6.16
C ASN A 29 21.45 54.26 -5.97
N ALA A 30 22.21 54.07 -4.89
CA ALA A 30 22.94 52.82 -4.64
C ALA A 30 22.21 51.82 -3.71
N LEU A 31 21.09 52.22 -3.09
CA LEU A 31 20.33 51.39 -2.14
C LEU A 31 18.95 50.93 -2.67
N GLN A 32 18.58 51.32 -3.89
CA GLN A 32 17.35 50.87 -4.56
C GLN A 32 17.55 49.73 -5.57
N SER A 33 18.77 49.21 -5.79
CA SER A 33 19.01 48.12 -6.75
C SER A 33 19.19 46.73 -6.14
N ARG A 34 19.00 46.56 -4.82
CA ARG A 34 19.15 45.26 -4.12
C ARG A 34 17.89 44.73 -3.44
N ARG A 35 16.71 45.08 -3.96
CA ARG A 35 15.45 44.38 -3.67
C ARG A 35 14.66 44.21 -4.95
N ASN A 36 15.05 43.22 -5.73
CA ASN A 36 14.21 42.54 -6.71
C ASN A 36 14.83 41.17 -6.99
N THR A 37 14.94 40.34 -5.94
CA THR A 37 14.86 38.90 -6.18
C THR A 37 13.39 38.63 -6.46
N THR A 38 13.04 38.59 -7.73
CA THR A 38 11.78 38.03 -8.19
C THR A 38 11.64 36.66 -7.54
N ALA A 39 10.66 36.50 -6.64
CA ALA A 39 10.20 35.19 -6.27
C ALA A 39 9.85 34.48 -7.58
N ALA A 40 10.59 33.43 -7.91
CA ALA A 40 10.29 32.63 -9.09
C ALA A 40 8.82 32.18 -8.95
N ALA A 41 8.02 32.48 -9.97
CA ALA A 41 6.68 31.96 -10.04
C ALA A 41 6.75 30.43 -9.86
N PRO A 42 5.82 29.82 -9.10
CA PRO A 42 5.76 28.37 -9.05
C PRO A 42 5.75 27.84 -10.49
N PRO A 43 6.51 26.78 -10.79
CA PRO A 43 6.54 26.22 -12.14
C PRO A 43 5.09 25.97 -12.59
N PRO A 44 4.76 26.28 -13.85
CA PRO A 44 3.41 26.07 -14.35
C PRO A 44 3.02 24.62 -14.11
N GLU A 45 1.95 24.40 -13.36
CA GLU A 45 1.35 23.07 -13.22
C GLU A 45 1.06 22.59 -14.64
N LEU A 46 1.83 21.60 -15.10
CA LEU A 46 1.52 20.87 -16.31
C LEU A 46 0.09 20.37 -16.12
N LYS A 47 -0.85 20.83 -16.95
CA LYS A 47 -2.19 20.23 -17.05
C LYS A 47 -1.99 18.80 -17.55
N ALA A 48 -1.72 17.89 -16.62
CA ALA A 48 -1.67 16.48 -16.91
C ALA A 48 -3.07 16.08 -17.40
N SER A 49 -3.14 15.61 -18.64
CA SER A 49 -4.34 14.96 -19.16
C SER A 49 -4.31 13.50 -18.69
N TYR A 50 -5.31 13.13 -17.90
CA TYR A 50 -5.45 11.78 -17.35
C TYR A 50 -6.45 10.95 -18.18
N GLY A 51 -6.40 9.63 -18.05
CA GLY A 51 -7.34 8.69 -18.69
C GLY A 51 -6.73 7.87 -19.82
N ASN A 52 -5.61 8.29 -20.40
CA ASN A 52 -4.86 7.49 -21.36
C ASN A 52 -4.00 6.46 -20.62
N LEU A 53 -4.25 5.16 -20.85
CA LEU A 53 -3.45 4.05 -20.33
C LEU A 53 -3.09 3.13 -21.49
N SER A 54 -1.79 2.97 -21.77
CA SER A 54 -1.32 2.06 -22.80
C SER A 54 -1.54 0.60 -22.37
N ASP A 55 -1.68 -0.32 -23.33
CA ASP A 55 -1.83 -1.74 -23.00
C ASP A 55 -0.59 -2.31 -22.30
N SER A 56 0.61 -1.78 -22.59
CA SER A 56 1.85 -2.11 -21.88
C SER A 56 1.88 -1.61 -20.43
N ASP A 57 1.05 -0.62 -20.06
CA ASP A 57 0.96 -0.11 -18.69
C ASP A 57 -0.12 -0.81 -17.86
N ARG A 58 -0.92 -1.69 -18.47
CA ARG A 58 -1.90 -2.50 -17.73
C ARG A 58 -1.18 -3.55 -16.88
N ILE A 59 -1.50 -3.58 -15.60
CA ILE A 59 -0.98 -4.59 -14.67
C ILE A 59 -1.71 -5.93 -14.83
N PHE A 60 -3.04 -5.87 -14.99
CA PHE A 60 -3.92 -7.03 -15.18
C PHE A 60 -4.07 -7.33 -16.68
N THR A 61 -3.10 -8.07 -17.22
CA THR A 61 -2.95 -8.29 -18.67
C THR A 61 -3.84 -9.41 -19.22
N ASN A 62 -4.33 -10.33 -18.38
CA ASN A 62 -5.28 -11.36 -18.78
C ASN A 62 -6.67 -11.13 -18.17
N LEU A 63 -7.04 -9.88 -17.90
CA LEU A 63 -8.29 -9.53 -17.23
C LEU A 63 -9.54 -10.14 -17.88
N TYR A 64 -9.51 -10.38 -19.19
CA TYR A 64 -10.63 -10.96 -19.96
C TYR A 64 -10.54 -12.47 -20.19
N GLY A 65 -9.58 -13.17 -19.57
CA GLY A 65 -9.45 -14.63 -19.70
C GLY A 65 -9.13 -15.12 -21.11
N ARG A 66 -8.52 -14.27 -21.95
CA ARG A 66 -8.18 -14.58 -23.35
C ARG A 66 -6.93 -15.46 -23.48
N HIS A 67 -6.12 -15.49 -22.45
CA HIS A 67 -4.91 -16.30 -22.35
C HIS A 67 -5.04 -17.29 -21.19
N ASP A 68 -4.14 -18.26 -21.16
CA ASP A 68 -4.05 -19.26 -20.09
C ASP A 68 -3.86 -18.59 -18.72
N TRP A 69 -4.78 -18.84 -17.78
CA TRP A 69 -4.72 -18.30 -16.42
C TRP A 69 -3.83 -19.12 -15.47
N GLN A 70 -3.45 -20.35 -15.87
CA GLN A 70 -2.58 -21.24 -15.11
C GLN A 70 -1.12 -20.75 -15.10
N LEU A 71 -0.26 -21.44 -14.34
CA LEU A 71 1.12 -21.03 -14.09
C LEU A 71 1.92 -20.81 -15.37
N LYS A 72 1.76 -21.69 -16.38
CA LYS A 72 2.48 -21.58 -17.65
C LYS A 72 2.14 -20.27 -18.37
N GLY A 73 0.86 -19.91 -18.42
CA GLY A 73 0.41 -18.64 -18.97
C GLY A 73 0.89 -17.44 -18.15
N ALA A 74 0.80 -17.53 -16.81
CA ALA A 74 1.21 -16.47 -15.89
C ALA A 74 2.71 -16.13 -16.03
N LEU A 75 3.57 -17.15 -16.10
CA LEU A 75 5.02 -16.97 -16.31
C LEU A 75 5.33 -16.23 -17.61
N LYS A 76 4.60 -16.51 -18.71
CA LYS A 76 4.76 -15.80 -19.99
C LYS A 76 4.38 -14.31 -19.90
N ARG A 77 3.49 -13.94 -18.98
CA ARG A 77 3.05 -12.56 -18.75
C ARG A 77 3.94 -11.82 -17.74
N GLY A 78 4.97 -12.46 -17.21
CA GLY A 78 5.90 -11.87 -16.25
C GLY A 78 5.48 -11.96 -14.79
N ASP A 79 4.45 -12.77 -14.47
CA ASP A 79 4.19 -13.16 -13.09
C ASP A 79 5.28 -14.13 -12.60
N TRP A 80 5.57 -14.09 -11.31
CA TRP A 80 6.69 -14.82 -10.69
C TRP A 80 8.09 -14.45 -11.20
N TYR A 81 8.20 -13.39 -12.01
CA TYR A 81 9.48 -12.91 -12.49
C TYR A 81 10.23 -12.19 -11.38
N LYS A 82 11.44 -12.67 -11.08
CA LYS A 82 12.35 -12.11 -10.07
C LYS A 82 11.74 -11.94 -8.67
N THR A 83 10.77 -12.77 -8.32
CA THR A 83 10.11 -12.71 -7.01
C THR A 83 11.11 -12.98 -5.90
N LYS A 84 12.01 -13.97 -6.08
CA LYS A 84 13.08 -14.28 -5.13
C LYS A 84 13.92 -13.04 -4.78
N GLU A 85 14.32 -12.27 -5.79
CA GLU A 85 15.12 -11.06 -5.62
C GLU A 85 14.34 -9.98 -4.87
N ILE A 86 13.04 -9.82 -5.13
CA ILE A 86 12.17 -8.92 -4.36
C ILE A 86 12.13 -9.33 -2.89
N LEU A 87 11.99 -10.63 -2.61
CA LEU A 87 11.90 -11.15 -1.24
C LEU A 87 13.21 -10.98 -0.45
N ILE A 88 14.36 -11.14 -1.12
CA ILE A 88 15.69 -11.00 -0.50
C ILE A 88 16.02 -9.53 -0.21
N LYS A 89 15.54 -8.58 -1.02
CA LYS A 89 15.68 -7.14 -0.71
C LYS A 89 15.02 -6.74 0.61
N GLY A 90 14.08 -7.56 1.10
CA GLY A 90 13.55 -7.46 2.46
C GLY A 90 12.36 -6.51 2.62
N THR A 91 11.87 -6.48 3.86
CA THR A 91 10.64 -5.79 4.26
C THR A 91 10.66 -4.29 3.96
N ASP A 92 11.73 -3.59 4.35
CA ASP A 92 11.80 -2.14 4.22
C ASP A 92 11.83 -1.70 2.76
N TYR A 93 12.50 -2.47 1.88
CA TYR A 93 12.51 -2.20 0.45
C TYR A 93 11.10 -2.25 -0.12
N ILE A 94 10.35 -3.32 0.14
CA ILE A 94 8.99 -3.51 -0.39
C ILE A 94 8.06 -2.42 0.13
N ILE A 95 8.09 -2.12 1.44
CA ILE A 95 7.27 -1.05 2.02
C ILE A 95 7.60 0.30 1.38
N ASN A 96 8.88 0.61 1.18
CA ASN A 96 9.29 1.89 0.63
C ASN A 96 8.88 2.04 -0.85
N GLU A 97 9.02 1.00 -1.67
CA GLU A 97 8.53 1.02 -3.06
C GLU A 97 7.02 1.27 -3.12
N VAL A 98 6.23 0.61 -2.27
CA VAL A 98 4.76 0.79 -2.19
C VAL A 98 4.37 2.16 -1.62
N LYS A 99 5.19 2.75 -0.75
CA LYS A 99 5.01 4.14 -0.30
C LYS A 99 5.32 5.13 -1.42
N THR A 100 6.43 4.93 -2.13
CA THR A 100 6.83 5.76 -3.29
C THR A 100 5.78 5.73 -4.39
N SER A 101 5.14 4.59 -4.61
CA SER A 101 4.08 4.45 -5.62
C SER A 101 2.78 5.17 -5.28
N GLY A 102 2.63 5.73 -4.08
CA GLY A 102 1.38 6.38 -3.66
C GLY A 102 0.16 5.46 -3.68
N LEU A 103 0.35 4.13 -3.65
CA LEU A 103 -0.76 3.17 -3.75
C LEU A 103 -1.73 3.36 -2.58
N ARG A 104 -2.98 3.67 -2.88
CA ARG A 104 -4.09 3.74 -1.91
C ARG A 104 -4.94 2.48 -1.98
N GLY A 105 -5.50 2.07 -0.84
CA GLY A 105 -6.31 0.85 -0.73
C GLY A 105 -7.47 0.83 -1.73
N ARG A 106 -7.60 -0.28 -2.46
CA ARG A 106 -8.57 -0.51 -3.56
C ARG A 106 -9.86 -1.20 -3.12
N GLY A 107 -10.10 -1.25 -1.81
CA GLY A 107 -11.34 -1.78 -1.21
C GLY A 107 -12.36 -0.71 -0.82
N GLY A 108 -12.17 0.55 -1.23
CA GLY A 108 -13.09 1.67 -0.94
C GLY A 108 -12.60 2.67 0.10
N ALA A 109 -11.90 2.22 1.15
CA ALA A 109 -11.41 3.11 2.22
C ALA A 109 -10.28 4.08 1.78
N GLY A 110 -9.56 3.75 0.70
CA GLY A 110 -8.52 4.63 0.14
C GLY A 110 -7.35 4.94 1.09
N PHE A 111 -7.09 4.11 2.10
CA PHE A 111 -5.99 4.32 3.04
C PHE A 111 -4.63 4.06 2.35
N PRO A 112 -3.56 4.86 2.60
CA PRO A 112 -2.25 4.63 1.99
C PRO A 112 -1.67 3.24 2.32
N THR A 113 -1.47 2.41 1.31
CA THR A 113 -1.17 0.98 1.47
C THR A 113 0.18 0.75 2.13
N GLY A 114 1.23 1.44 1.66
CA GLY A 114 2.57 1.31 2.24
C GLY A 114 2.63 1.76 3.71
N MET A 115 1.80 2.75 4.10
CA MET A 115 1.65 3.12 5.51
C MET A 115 0.93 2.03 6.30
N LYS A 116 -0.17 1.47 5.76
CA LYS A 116 -0.92 0.37 6.40
C LYS A 116 -0.02 -0.82 6.71
N TRP A 117 0.76 -1.24 5.72
CA TRP A 117 1.68 -2.38 5.86
C TRP A 117 2.79 -2.11 6.87
N SER A 118 3.26 -0.87 6.97
CA SER A 118 4.28 -0.51 7.96
C SER A 118 3.84 -0.65 9.42
N PHE A 119 2.53 -0.67 9.71
CA PHE A 119 2.03 -0.92 11.06
C PHE A 119 2.34 -2.34 11.56
N MET A 120 2.59 -3.28 10.65
CA MET A 120 2.96 -4.66 10.97
C MET A 120 4.46 -4.82 11.27
N ASN A 121 5.30 -3.82 10.98
CA ASN A 121 6.75 -3.88 11.17
C ASN A 121 7.19 -3.64 12.63
N LYS A 122 6.44 -4.23 13.57
CA LYS A 122 6.77 -4.25 15.00
C LYS A 122 7.65 -5.45 15.32
N PRO A 123 8.53 -5.37 16.34
CA PRO A 123 9.25 -6.54 16.86
C PRO A 123 8.28 -7.69 17.13
N SER A 124 8.69 -8.93 16.84
CA SER A 124 7.86 -10.09 17.14
C SER A 124 7.70 -10.21 18.65
N ASP A 125 6.45 -10.40 19.10
CA ASP A 125 6.07 -10.71 20.47
C ASP A 125 5.83 -12.22 20.66
N GLY A 126 6.33 -13.04 19.73
CA GLY A 126 6.11 -14.49 19.68
C GLY A 126 4.84 -14.91 18.94
N ARG A 127 3.88 -14.00 18.71
CA ARG A 127 2.70 -14.32 17.89
C ARG A 127 3.09 -14.37 16.40
N PRO A 128 2.55 -15.34 15.63
CA PRO A 128 2.67 -15.30 14.18
C PRO A 128 1.95 -14.06 13.64
N LYS A 129 2.37 -13.56 12.48
CA LYS A 129 1.69 -12.47 11.78
C LYS A 129 0.96 -13.02 10.56
N TYR A 130 -0.18 -12.46 10.24
CA TYR A 130 -1.00 -12.92 9.11
C TYR A 130 -1.32 -11.79 8.14
N LEU A 131 -1.36 -12.13 6.86
CA LEU A 131 -2.03 -11.36 5.83
C LEU A 131 -3.43 -11.95 5.66
N VAL A 132 -4.45 -11.10 5.63
CA VAL A 132 -5.77 -11.51 5.21
C VAL A 132 -6.12 -10.73 3.95
N VAL A 133 -6.46 -11.44 2.87
CA VAL A 133 -6.90 -10.83 1.63
C VAL A 133 -8.42 -10.82 1.62
N ASN A 134 -8.98 -9.61 1.52
CA ASN A 134 -10.41 -9.43 1.37
C ASN A 134 -10.80 -9.64 -0.09
N ALA A 135 -11.45 -10.77 -0.35
CA ALA A 135 -11.95 -11.18 -1.66
C ALA A 135 -13.47 -11.48 -1.60
N ASP A 136 -14.19 -10.82 -0.68
CA ASP A 136 -15.64 -10.95 -0.55
C ASP A 136 -16.38 -10.22 -1.67
N GLU A 137 -15.95 -9.03 -2.10
CA GLU A 137 -16.57 -8.26 -3.20
C GLU A 137 -18.12 -8.28 -3.19
N GLY A 138 -18.71 -8.03 -2.02
CA GLY A 138 -20.15 -7.94 -1.83
C GLY A 138 -20.78 -6.66 -2.42
N GLU A 139 -19.97 -5.65 -2.73
CA GLU A 139 -20.41 -4.30 -3.08
C GLU A 139 -21.16 -4.25 -4.43
N PRO A 140 -22.38 -3.69 -4.49
CA PRO A 140 -23.13 -3.56 -5.73
C PRO A 140 -22.35 -2.82 -6.83
N GLY A 141 -22.30 -3.40 -8.02
CA GLY A 141 -21.58 -2.82 -9.16
C GLY A 141 -20.07 -3.11 -9.20
N THR A 142 -19.52 -3.77 -8.18
CA THR A 142 -18.10 -4.14 -8.13
C THR A 142 -17.91 -5.57 -8.62
N CYS A 143 -17.04 -5.78 -9.61
CA CYS A 143 -16.71 -7.10 -10.18
C CYS A 143 -15.22 -7.25 -10.57
N LYS A 144 -14.38 -6.33 -10.10
CA LYS A 144 -12.95 -6.26 -10.42
C LYS A 144 -12.15 -7.39 -9.77
N ASP A 145 -12.45 -7.72 -8.50
CA ASP A 145 -11.72 -8.71 -7.71
C ASP A 145 -12.05 -10.12 -8.23
N ARG A 146 -13.31 -10.35 -8.62
CA ARG A 146 -13.75 -11.56 -9.32
C ARG A 146 -12.92 -11.85 -10.57
N GLU A 147 -12.69 -10.86 -11.43
CA GLU A 147 -11.90 -11.06 -12.66
C GLU A 147 -10.43 -11.38 -12.34
N ILE A 148 -9.85 -10.77 -11.31
CA ILE A 148 -8.48 -11.07 -10.87
C ILE A 148 -8.38 -12.52 -10.40
N MET A 149 -9.30 -12.97 -9.54
CA MET A 149 -9.30 -14.35 -9.03
C MET A 149 -9.53 -15.38 -10.12
N ARG A 150 -10.37 -15.06 -11.11
CA ARG A 150 -10.74 -16.01 -12.17
C ARG A 150 -9.69 -16.12 -13.27
N HIS A 151 -9.06 -15.00 -13.66
CA HIS A 151 -8.26 -14.93 -14.89
C HIS A 151 -6.77 -14.64 -14.67
N ASP A 152 -6.39 -14.07 -13.52
CA ASP A 152 -5.00 -13.80 -13.13
C ASP A 152 -4.70 -14.24 -11.67
N PRO A 153 -5.05 -15.48 -11.26
CA PRO A 153 -4.89 -15.91 -9.86
C PRO A 153 -3.43 -15.94 -9.40
N HIS A 154 -2.49 -16.29 -10.27
CA HIS A 154 -1.05 -16.28 -9.93
C HIS A 154 -0.53 -14.90 -9.54
N LYS A 155 -1.07 -13.83 -10.13
CA LYS A 155 -0.71 -12.46 -9.77
C LYS A 155 -1.16 -12.12 -8.35
N LEU A 156 -2.33 -12.60 -7.95
CA LEU A 156 -2.82 -12.48 -6.58
C LEU A 156 -1.96 -13.29 -5.60
N ILE A 157 -1.63 -14.54 -5.92
CA ILE A 157 -0.82 -15.41 -5.06
C ILE A 157 0.59 -14.84 -4.88
N GLU A 158 1.22 -14.38 -5.96
CA GLU A 158 2.50 -13.68 -5.88
C GLU A 158 2.38 -12.39 -5.03
N GLY A 159 1.28 -11.65 -5.21
CA GLY A 159 0.94 -10.51 -4.38
C GLY A 159 0.87 -10.85 -2.90
N CYS A 160 0.26 -11.98 -2.54
CA CYS A 160 0.19 -12.45 -1.17
C CYS A 160 1.59 -12.69 -0.60
N LEU A 161 2.49 -13.32 -1.37
CA LEU A 161 3.86 -13.57 -0.95
C LEU A 161 4.65 -12.28 -0.75
N VAL A 162 4.57 -11.33 -1.68
CA VAL A 162 5.29 -10.05 -1.62
C VAL A 162 4.74 -9.17 -0.48
N ALA A 163 3.43 -9.02 -0.37
CA ALA A 163 2.79 -8.28 0.72
C ALA A 163 3.03 -8.96 2.08
N GLY A 164 2.98 -10.30 2.12
CA GLY A 164 3.31 -11.09 3.29
C GLY A 164 4.72 -10.85 3.77
N ARG A 165 5.71 -10.89 2.86
CA ARG A 165 7.11 -10.56 3.16
C ARG A 165 7.30 -9.14 3.65
N ALA A 166 6.56 -8.18 3.08
CA ALA A 166 6.55 -6.78 3.52
C ALA A 166 6.03 -6.61 4.95
N MET A 167 5.15 -7.49 5.42
CA MET A 167 4.56 -7.40 6.76
C MET A 167 5.14 -8.43 7.75
N GLY A 168 6.04 -9.29 7.28
CA GLY A 168 6.56 -10.42 8.05
C GLY A 168 5.48 -11.46 8.38
N ALA A 169 4.48 -11.62 7.53
CA ALA A 169 3.38 -12.56 7.72
C ALA A 169 3.80 -13.98 7.34
N CYS A 170 3.56 -14.97 8.21
CA CYS A 170 3.89 -16.37 7.95
C CYS A 170 2.89 -17.07 7.01
N ALA A 171 1.67 -16.52 6.88
CA ALA A 171 0.68 -17.03 5.96
C ALA A 171 -0.27 -15.93 5.47
N ALA A 172 -0.88 -16.17 4.32
CA ALA A 172 -2.02 -15.43 3.80
C ALA A 172 -3.30 -16.26 3.88
N TYR A 173 -4.37 -15.64 4.37
CA TYR A 173 -5.73 -16.17 4.25
C TYR A 173 -6.50 -15.34 3.24
N ILE A 174 -6.89 -15.94 2.13
CA ILE A 174 -7.75 -15.33 1.12
C ILE A 174 -9.20 -15.65 1.49
N TYR A 175 -9.91 -14.64 2.01
CA TYR A 175 -11.32 -14.77 2.33
C TYR A 175 -12.13 -14.45 1.09
N ILE A 176 -12.57 -15.50 0.39
CA ILE A 176 -13.33 -15.38 -0.85
C ILE A 176 -14.83 -15.43 -0.57
N ARG A 177 -15.58 -14.63 -1.33
CA ARG A 177 -17.04 -14.65 -1.31
C ARG A 177 -17.59 -16.07 -1.44
N GLY A 178 -18.67 -16.36 -0.70
CA GLY A 178 -19.32 -17.67 -0.75
C GLY A 178 -19.83 -18.03 -2.15
N GLU A 179 -20.40 -17.07 -2.87
CA GLU A 179 -20.99 -17.24 -4.20
C GLU A 179 -19.94 -17.51 -5.30
N PHE A 180 -18.68 -17.14 -5.06
CA PHE A 180 -17.57 -17.29 -6.01
C PHE A 180 -16.93 -18.68 -5.95
N TYR A 181 -17.75 -19.72 -6.11
CA TYR A 181 -17.27 -21.11 -6.03
C TYR A 181 -16.27 -21.46 -7.13
N ASN A 182 -16.55 -21.07 -8.38
CA ASN A 182 -15.67 -21.36 -9.52
C ASN A 182 -14.33 -20.62 -9.37
N GLU A 183 -14.39 -19.36 -8.96
CA GLU A 183 -13.20 -18.54 -8.72
C GLU A 183 -12.38 -19.08 -7.54
N ALA A 184 -13.03 -19.58 -6.47
CA ALA A 184 -12.35 -20.27 -5.37
C ALA A 184 -11.64 -21.54 -5.87
N SER A 185 -12.30 -22.34 -6.71
CA SER A 185 -11.73 -23.56 -7.27
C SER A 185 -10.54 -23.26 -8.19
N ASN A 186 -10.65 -22.26 -9.06
CA ASN A 186 -9.55 -21.83 -9.93
C ASN A 186 -8.37 -21.31 -9.11
N LEU A 187 -8.64 -20.49 -8.09
CA LEU A 187 -7.61 -19.98 -7.20
C LEU A 187 -6.92 -21.11 -6.43
N GLN A 188 -7.68 -22.09 -5.93
CA GLN A 188 -7.13 -23.27 -5.25
C GLN A 188 -6.24 -24.09 -6.19
N GLN A 189 -6.63 -24.24 -7.46
CA GLN A 189 -5.80 -24.90 -8.48
C GLN A 189 -4.48 -24.15 -8.70
N ALA A 190 -4.53 -22.82 -8.86
CA ALA A 190 -3.33 -21.99 -9.01
C ALA A 190 -2.43 -22.02 -7.76
N ILE A 191 -3.02 -22.12 -6.56
CA ILE A 191 -2.29 -22.32 -5.30
C ILE A 191 -1.57 -23.67 -5.31
N CYS A 192 -2.26 -24.75 -5.71
CA CYS A 192 -1.63 -26.07 -5.84
C CYS A 192 -0.46 -26.05 -6.85
N GLU A 193 -0.62 -25.40 -8.00
CA GLU A 193 0.47 -25.21 -8.97
C GLU A 193 1.65 -24.44 -8.36
N ALA A 194 1.38 -23.37 -7.59
CA ALA A 194 2.43 -22.59 -6.93
C ALA A 194 3.17 -23.38 -5.84
N TYR A 195 2.47 -24.21 -5.06
CA TYR A 195 3.10 -25.15 -4.11
C TYR A 195 3.95 -26.19 -4.82
N GLN A 196 3.43 -26.82 -5.89
CA GLN A 196 4.17 -27.84 -6.66
C GLN A 196 5.43 -27.27 -7.31
N ALA A 197 5.40 -26.00 -7.72
CA ALA A 197 6.56 -25.30 -8.28
C ALA A 197 7.52 -24.73 -7.22
N GLY A 198 7.24 -24.89 -5.92
CA GLY A 198 8.07 -24.33 -4.84
C GLY A 198 8.06 -22.80 -4.78
N LEU A 199 7.02 -22.16 -5.33
CA LEU A 199 6.86 -20.71 -5.34
C LEU A 199 6.32 -20.18 -4.00
N ILE A 200 5.51 -21.00 -3.31
CA ILE A 200 4.99 -20.76 -1.97
C ILE A 200 5.20 -22.02 -1.10
N GLY A 201 4.90 -21.92 0.19
CA GLY A 201 5.14 -22.93 1.20
C GLY A 201 6.50 -22.74 1.86
N LYS A 202 7.14 -23.86 2.24
CA LYS A 202 8.47 -23.85 2.84
C LYS A 202 9.50 -23.33 1.83
N ASN A 203 10.31 -22.37 2.24
CA ASN A 203 11.33 -21.73 1.42
C ASN A 203 10.78 -21.19 0.08
N ALA A 204 9.71 -20.40 0.16
CA ALA A 204 9.01 -19.81 -0.98
C ALA A 204 9.97 -19.14 -1.97
N CYS A 205 9.87 -19.52 -3.25
CA CYS A 205 10.77 -19.07 -4.33
C CYS A 205 12.27 -19.29 -4.04
N ASN A 206 12.63 -20.27 -3.21
CA ASN A 206 14.01 -20.51 -2.75
C ASN A 206 14.69 -19.28 -2.13
N SER A 207 13.92 -18.49 -1.37
CA SER A 207 14.36 -17.21 -0.79
C SER A 207 14.78 -17.28 0.69
N GLY A 208 14.53 -18.40 1.36
CA GLY A 208 14.68 -18.58 2.81
C GLY A 208 13.46 -18.13 3.62
N TYR A 209 12.35 -17.78 2.96
CA TYR A 209 11.11 -17.32 3.59
C TYR A 209 10.02 -18.39 3.52
N ASP A 210 9.49 -18.81 4.67
CA ASP A 210 8.36 -19.74 4.72
C ASP A 210 7.05 -18.95 4.64
N PHE A 211 6.18 -19.33 3.71
CA PHE A 211 4.92 -18.61 3.49
C PHE A 211 3.82 -19.48 2.89
N ASP A 212 2.76 -19.72 3.67
CA ASP A 212 1.61 -20.48 3.22
C ASP A 212 0.46 -19.60 2.72
N VAL A 213 -0.37 -20.15 1.83
CA VAL A 213 -1.57 -19.47 1.31
C VAL A 213 -2.77 -20.39 1.47
N PHE A 214 -3.76 -19.91 2.22
CA PHE A 214 -5.01 -20.61 2.51
C PHE A 214 -6.19 -19.87 1.86
N VAL A 215 -7.16 -20.62 1.35
CA VAL A 215 -8.43 -20.07 0.88
C VAL A 215 -9.51 -20.41 1.89
N HIS A 216 -10.26 -19.39 2.32
CA HIS A 216 -11.42 -19.54 3.19
C HIS A 216 -12.64 -18.96 2.48
N ARG A 217 -13.72 -19.74 2.38
CA ARG A 217 -14.96 -19.31 1.72
C ARG A 217 -15.93 -18.74 2.75
N GLY A 218 -16.45 -17.55 2.48
CA GLY A 218 -17.59 -16.99 3.20
C GLY A 218 -18.91 -17.68 2.84
N ALA A 219 -20.01 -17.11 3.33
CA ALA A 219 -21.36 -17.68 3.17
C ALA A 219 -22.42 -16.65 2.72
N GLY A 220 -22.04 -15.70 1.86
CA GLY A 220 -22.98 -14.75 1.24
C GLY A 220 -23.41 -13.61 2.16
N ALA A 221 -22.48 -13.05 2.94
CA ALA A 221 -22.75 -11.96 3.86
C ALA A 221 -21.91 -10.73 3.51
N TYR A 222 -22.55 -9.72 2.91
CA TYR A 222 -21.90 -8.44 2.56
C TYR A 222 -21.14 -7.80 3.73
N ILE A 223 -21.69 -7.91 4.95
CA ILE A 223 -21.04 -7.38 6.16
C ILE A 223 -19.68 -8.03 6.43
N CYS A 224 -19.47 -9.27 6.02
CA CYS A 224 -18.18 -9.95 6.12
C CYS A 224 -17.12 -9.39 5.16
N GLY A 225 -17.48 -8.48 4.25
CA GLY A 225 -16.54 -7.66 3.49
C GLY A 225 -15.92 -6.52 4.31
N GLU A 226 -16.46 -6.17 5.49
CA GLU A 226 -15.82 -5.21 6.40
C GLU A 226 -14.59 -5.85 7.09
N GLU A 227 -13.50 -5.10 7.22
CA GLU A 227 -12.19 -5.58 7.69
C GLU A 227 -12.23 -6.40 8.99
N THR A 228 -12.96 -5.95 10.01
CA THR A 228 -13.03 -6.66 11.30
C THR A 228 -14.10 -7.75 11.34
N ALA A 229 -15.20 -7.57 10.63
CA ALA A 229 -16.21 -8.61 10.46
C ALA A 229 -15.66 -9.83 9.69
N LEU A 230 -14.81 -9.59 8.69
CA LEU A 230 -14.11 -10.62 7.94
C LEU A 230 -13.24 -11.48 8.86
N ILE A 231 -12.50 -10.84 9.77
CA ILE A 231 -11.67 -11.52 10.77
C ILE A 231 -12.53 -12.42 11.66
N GLU A 232 -13.65 -11.91 12.19
CA GLU A 232 -14.57 -12.69 13.02
C GLU A 232 -15.16 -13.88 12.26
N SER A 233 -15.57 -13.66 11.00
CA SER A 233 -16.08 -14.74 10.15
C SER A 233 -15.03 -15.81 9.88
N LEU A 234 -13.78 -15.41 9.64
CA LEU A 234 -12.69 -16.35 9.39
C LEU A 234 -12.30 -17.16 10.65
N GLU A 235 -12.50 -16.59 11.83
CA GLU A 235 -12.39 -17.28 13.12
C GLU A 235 -13.57 -18.24 13.41
N GLY A 236 -14.55 -18.34 12.51
CA GLY A 236 -15.74 -19.19 12.68
C GLY A 236 -16.83 -18.58 13.56
N LYS A 237 -16.75 -17.29 13.89
CA LYS A 237 -17.80 -16.56 14.61
C LYS A 237 -18.76 -15.90 13.62
N GLN A 238 -19.82 -15.30 14.14
CA GLN A 238 -20.68 -14.43 13.33
C GLN A 238 -19.86 -13.23 12.82
N GLY A 239 -20.03 -12.85 11.55
CA GLY A 239 -19.35 -11.71 10.93
C GLY A 239 -19.86 -10.35 11.43
N LYS A 240 -19.78 -10.12 12.73
CA LYS A 240 -20.11 -8.85 13.38
C LYS A 240 -18.82 -8.05 13.55
N PRO A 241 -18.74 -6.80 13.07
CA PRO A 241 -17.55 -5.97 13.22
C PRO A 241 -17.10 -5.85 14.68
N ARG A 242 -15.80 -5.81 14.91
CA ARG A 242 -15.21 -5.49 16.22
C ARG A 242 -15.19 -3.97 16.41
N LEU A 243 -15.42 -3.52 17.64
CA LEU A 243 -15.14 -2.12 18.00
C LEU A 243 -13.62 -1.89 17.94
N LYS A 244 -13.22 -0.75 17.35
CA LYS A 244 -11.83 -0.28 17.35
C LYS A 244 -11.69 0.75 18.49
N PRO A 245 -10.65 0.70 19.35
CA PRO A 245 -9.57 -0.29 19.44
C PRO A 245 -9.98 -1.63 20.11
N PRO A 246 -9.22 -2.74 19.90
CA PRO A 246 -7.90 -2.82 19.25
C PRO A 246 -7.97 -2.85 17.70
N PHE A 247 -6.93 -2.34 17.05
CA PHE A 247 -6.80 -2.42 15.59
C PHE A 247 -6.30 -3.81 15.15
N PRO A 248 -6.65 -4.27 13.93
CA PRO A 248 -6.20 -5.57 13.42
C PRO A 248 -4.68 -5.76 13.42
N ALA A 249 -3.93 -4.68 13.20
CA ALA A 249 -2.46 -4.69 13.22
C ALA A 249 -1.88 -5.05 14.60
N ASP A 250 -2.67 -4.88 15.68
CA ASP A 250 -2.30 -5.30 17.03
C ASP A 250 -2.94 -6.63 17.40
N VAL A 251 -4.25 -6.76 17.16
CA VAL A 251 -5.07 -7.94 17.51
C VAL A 251 -6.08 -8.20 16.38
N GLY A 252 -5.69 -9.02 15.42
CA GLY A 252 -6.50 -9.43 14.27
C GLY A 252 -6.96 -10.88 14.38
N VAL A 253 -6.72 -11.66 13.33
CA VAL A 253 -7.15 -13.06 13.25
C VAL A 253 -6.43 -13.92 14.28
N PHE A 254 -7.20 -14.75 15.00
CA PHE A 254 -6.71 -15.62 16.07
C PHE A 254 -5.98 -14.84 17.17
N GLY A 255 -6.34 -13.58 17.37
CA GLY A 255 -5.67 -12.68 18.30
C GLY A 255 -4.24 -12.31 17.89
N CYS A 256 -3.84 -12.53 16.64
CA CYS A 256 -2.50 -12.28 16.11
C CYS A 256 -2.45 -10.98 15.28
N PRO A 257 -1.30 -10.30 15.18
CA PRO A 257 -1.14 -9.13 14.31
C PRO A 257 -1.54 -9.46 12.87
N THR A 258 -2.48 -8.70 12.32
CA THR A 258 -3.06 -8.98 11.00
C THR A 258 -3.31 -7.70 10.22
N THR A 259 -3.07 -7.76 8.91
CA THR A 259 -3.54 -6.70 8.01
C THR A 259 -4.50 -7.29 6.99
N VAL A 260 -5.67 -6.66 6.86
CA VAL A 260 -6.63 -6.98 5.80
C VAL A 260 -6.36 -6.07 4.60
N SER A 261 -6.17 -6.62 3.41
CA SER A 261 -5.97 -5.85 2.17
C SER A 261 -6.84 -6.39 1.03
N ASN A 262 -7.36 -5.51 0.18
CA ASN A 262 -8.17 -5.91 -0.97
C ASN A 262 -7.35 -6.70 -2.00
N VAL A 263 -8.00 -7.63 -2.73
CA VAL A 263 -7.40 -8.40 -3.84
C VAL A 263 -6.59 -7.52 -4.78
N GLU A 264 -7.19 -6.47 -5.35
CA GLU A 264 -6.50 -5.59 -6.29
C GLU A 264 -5.25 -4.93 -5.68
N THR A 265 -5.32 -4.46 -4.43
CA THR A 265 -4.19 -3.83 -3.73
C THR A 265 -3.02 -4.80 -3.54
N VAL A 266 -3.33 -6.06 -3.22
CA VAL A 266 -2.32 -7.10 -3.03
C VAL A 266 -1.73 -7.53 -4.38
N ALA A 267 -2.58 -7.74 -5.40
CA ALA A 267 -2.17 -8.25 -6.70
C ALA A 267 -1.31 -7.26 -7.52
N VAL A 268 -1.46 -5.95 -7.33
CA VAL A 268 -0.58 -4.98 -8.02
C VAL A 268 0.82 -4.89 -7.41
N ALA A 269 0.99 -5.29 -6.15
CA ALA A 269 2.22 -5.07 -5.39
C ALA A 269 3.49 -5.70 -6.00
N PRO A 270 3.46 -6.94 -6.55
CA PRO A 270 4.64 -7.51 -7.22
C PRO A 270 5.04 -6.70 -8.44
N THR A 271 4.06 -6.21 -9.21
CA THR A 271 4.33 -5.42 -10.42
C THR A 271 4.90 -4.05 -10.07
N ILE A 272 4.42 -3.42 -9.00
CA ILE A 272 5.01 -2.18 -8.45
C ILE A 272 6.47 -2.42 -8.07
N CYS A 273 6.77 -3.50 -7.34
CA CYS A 273 8.14 -3.83 -6.94
C CYS A 273 9.06 -4.17 -8.14
N ARG A 274 8.49 -4.70 -9.24
CA ARG A 274 9.23 -5.01 -10.47
C ARG A 274 9.50 -3.78 -11.35
N ARG A 275 8.47 -2.96 -11.57
CA ARG A 275 8.52 -1.79 -12.48
C ARG A 275 9.00 -0.52 -11.79
N GLY A 276 9.03 -0.53 -10.45
CA GLY A 276 9.43 0.59 -9.61
C GLY A 276 8.23 1.40 -9.14
N GLY A 277 8.27 1.87 -7.89
CA GLY A 277 7.20 2.66 -7.29
C GLY A 277 6.88 3.93 -8.08
N ALA A 278 7.89 4.63 -8.58
CA ALA A 278 7.69 5.88 -9.33
C ALA A 278 7.01 5.72 -10.70
N TRP A 279 7.00 4.50 -11.27
CA TRP A 279 6.28 4.23 -12.52
C TRP A 279 4.77 4.13 -12.30
N PHE A 280 4.35 3.64 -11.12
CA PHE A 280 2.97 3.41 -10.77
C PHE A 280 2.30 4.69 -10.25
#